data_AF-A0A350XNI7-F1
#
_entry.id   AF-A0A350XNI7-F1
#
_cell.length_a   1.000
_cell.length_b   1.000
_cell.length_c   1.000
_cell.angle_alpha   90.00
_cell.angle_beta   90.00
_cell.angle_gamma   90.00
#
_symmetry.space_group_name_H-M   'P 1'
#
loop_
_entity.id
_entity.type
_entity.pdbx_description
1 polymer ?
#
loop_
_entity_poly.entity_id
_entity_poly.type
_entity_poly.pdbx_seq_one_letter_code
_entity_poly.pdbx_strand_id
1 'polypeptide(L)'
;MSRQWAQKKSGWNSSMAVPKNSSKQRAFSDPIYDAPAPKQTPSVQRKRRNVDWSRVTVEAQSRAGVQPLVQRQVATQTPVAQTEWDTHRNIKARYKTWQAYETVRSQVASWGVNNPADYIEAAIGEWNANAGIHGYFGNNFDGDPHRSYLNLKRLYQARGINNPANYIASNIVNITFFNRTTQGHRDLQAALNAAQTALTSVGHTFILEVGTWSFVPRTFNNNINKLSNHAMGRAIDINPQNNPHITSAEEVLAIDTICRSVLPSGLLSETNFDNLQRASDRFKQNFNNSWVDQQKQLLKDMSKQKPTPTDMPAQKKLVKAIENRRSALNKYATNGFLNLPKALVEALQSAGLNWGGTWSSAKDFMHFELPNP
;
A
#
# COMPACT_ATOMS: atom_id res chain seq x y z
N MET A 1 28.80 -62.36 -12.99
CA MET A 1 29.75 -62.71 -11.92
C MET A 1 29.82 -61.56 -10.94
N SER A 2 29.31 -61.84 -9.74
CA SER A 2 29.20 -60.96 -8.56
C SER A 2 30.57 -60.46 -8.10
N ARG A 3 30.67 -59.16 -7.75
CA ARG A 3 31.65 -58.69 -6.76
C ARG A 3 31.02 -57.65 -5.84
N GLN A 4 30.81 -58.12 -4.61
CA GLN A 4 30.52 -57.38 -3.40
C GLN A 4 31.60 -56.34 -3.10
N TRP A 5 31.20 -55.19 -2.56
CA TRP A 5 32.10 -54.33 -1.78
C TRP A 5 31.48 -53.98 -0.43
N ALA A 6 32.34 -54.08 0.57
CA ALA A 6 32.04 -54.20 1.98
C ALA A 6 31.72 -52.87 2.67
N GLN A 7 30.91 -52.98 3.72
CA GLN A 7 30.67 -51.98 4.74
C GLN A 7 31.94 -51.64 5.53
N LYS A 8 32.18 -50.35 5.79
CA LYS A 8 32.94 -49.88 6.95
C LYS A 8 32.10 -48.86 7.71
N LYS A 9 31.76 -49.23 8.95
CA LYS A 9 31.19 -48.36 9.99
C LYS A 9 32.33 -47.54 10.58
N SER A 10 32.13 -46.23 10.70
CA SER A 10 32.88 -45.38 11.63
C SER A 10 31.87 -44.47 12.34
N GLY A 11 31.67 -44.74 13.63
CA GLY A 11 30.86 -43.91 14.50
C GLY A 11 31.58 -42.62 14.84
N TRP A 12 30.87 -41.50 14.75
CA TRP A 12 31.25 -40.22 15.33
C TRP A 12 30.07 -39.69 16.12
N ASN A 13 30.23 -39.70 17.44
CA ASN A 13 29.41 -38.97 18.40
C ASN A 13 29.86 -37.50 18.34
N SER A 14 28.95 -36.58 18.03
CA SER A 14 29.14 -35.16 18.34
C SER A 14 27.79 -34.51 18.55
N SER A 15 27.46 -34.31 19.82
CA SER A 15 26.45 -33.38 20.31
C SER A 15 26.76 -31.98 19.78
N MET A 16 25.98 -31.50 18.82
CA MET A 16 25.98 -30.08 18.44
C MET A 16 24.77 -29.39 19.08
N ALA A 17 25.08 -28.49 20.00
CA ALA A 17 24.16 -27.53 20.56
C ALA A 17 23.58 -26.64 19.44
N VAL A 18 22.25 -26.49 19.44
CA VAL A 18 21.52 -25.58 18.57
C VAL A 18 21.82 -24.14 19.00
N PRO A 19 22.36 -23.25 18.14
CA PRO A 19 22.45 -21.86 18.47
C PRO A 19 21.06 -21.22 18.34
N LYS A 20 20.55 -20.68 19.47
CA LYS A 20 19.42 -19.76 19.48
C LYS A 20 19.83 -18.48 18.74
N ASN A 21 19.48 -18.40 17.46
CA ASN A 21 19.75 -17.21 16.66
C ASN A 21 18.62 -16.18 16.89
N SER A 22 18.81 -15.28 17.84
CA SER A 22 17.94 -14.12 18.03
C SER A 22 18.27 -13.08 16.96
N SER A 23 17.67 -13.21 15.77
CA SER A 23 17.77 -12.18 14.74
C SER A 23 16.97 -10.95 15.18
N LYS A 24 17.66 -9.91 15.66
CA LYS A 24 17.09 -8.57 15.80
C LYS A 24 16.69 -8.08 14.39
N GLN A 25 15.40 -8.10 14.09
CA GLN A 25 14.86 -7.47 12.88
C GLN A 25 15.18 -5.97 12.95
N ARG A 26 15.91 -5.46 11.95
CA ARG A 26 16.07 -4.01 11.72
C ARG A 26 14.71 -3.41 11.37
N ALA A 27 14.47 -2.19 11.85
CA ALA A 27 13.32 -1.39 11.47
C ALA A 27 13.25 -1.25 9.94
N PHE A 28 12.06 -1.52 9.39
CA PHE A 28 11.77 -1.51 7.96
C PHE A 28 11.76 -0.08 7.41
N SER A 29 12.85 0.34 6.77
CA SER A 29 12.84 1.43 5.80
C SER A 29 12.76 0.80 4.41
N ASP A 30 11.64 1.00 3.71
CA ASP A 30 11.32 0.35 2.45
C ASP A 30 11.53 1.33 1.29
N PRO A 31 12.68 1.29 0.58
CA PRO A 31 13.05 2.32 -0.40
C PRO A 31 12.25 2.26 -1.71
N ILE A 32 11.39 1.26 -1.91
CA ILE A 32 10.65 1.06 -3.17
C ILE A 32 9.28 1.76 -3.16
N TYR A 33 8.76 2.17 -1.99
CA TYR A 33 7.43 2.79 -1.87
C TYR A 33 7.42 4.25 -1.37
N ASP A 34 8.59 4.83 -1.12
CA ASP A 34 8.73 6.26 -0.83
C ASP A 34 8.92 7.08 -2.12
N ALA A 35 7.97 6.98 -3.05
CA ALA A 35 7.81 8.06 -4.01
C ALA A 35 7.35 9.30 -3.21
N PRO A 36 8.08 10.43 -3.24
CA PRO A 36 7.64 11.62 -2.54
C PRO A 36 6.24 11.99 -3.02
N ALA A 37 5.33 12.23 -2.06
CA ALA A 37 4.01 12.76 -2.37
C ALA A 37 4.16 13.96 -3.33
N PRO A 38 3.34 14.07 -4.40
CA PRO A 38 3.39 15.23 -5.27
C PRO A 38 3.26 16.48 -4.40
N LYS A 39 4.24 17.38 -4.51
CA LYS A 39 4.24 18.67 -3.81
C LYS A 39 2.86 19.30 -4.02
N GLN A 40 2.10 19.46 -2.95
CA GLN A 40 0.85 20.22 -3.00
C GLN A 40 1.19 21.60 -3.55
N THR A 41 0.71 21.91 -4.76
CA THR A 41 0.71 23.28 -5.26
C THR A 41 -0.07 24.15 -4.27
N PRO A 42 0.48 25.30 -3.84
CA PRO A 42 -0.22 26.17 -2.90
C PRO A 42 -1.61 26.52 -3.45
N SER A 43 -2.64 26.19 -2.67
CA SER A 43 -3.99 26.64 -2.94
C SER A 43 -3.98 28.17 -3.00
N VAL A 44 -4.42 28.73 -4.12
CA VAL A 44 -4.66 30.16 -4.29
C VAL A 44 -5.56 30.64 -3.15
N GLN A 45 -4.98 31.34 -2.17
CA GLN A 45 -5.71 32.05 -1.15
C GLN A 45 -6.58 33.11 -1.82
N ARG A 46 -7.87 32.85 -1.91
CA ARG A 46 -8.88 33.88 -2.21
C ARG A 46 -8.81 34.93 -1.10
N LYS A 47 -8.31 36.12 -1.44
CA LYS A 47 -8.37 37.34 -0.62
C LYS A 47 -9.81 37.55 -0.12
N ARG A 48 -10.05 37.29 1.16
CA ARG A 48 -11.25 37.79 1.85
C ARG A 48 -11.04 39.29 2.09
N ARG A 49 -12.00 40.09 1.65
CA ARG A 49 -12.03 41.54 1.89
C ARG A 49 -12.25 41.76 3.39
N ASN A 50 -11.39 42.57 4.01
CA ASN A 50 -11.64 43.13 5.33
C ASN A 50 -12.89 44.02 5.23
N VAL A 51 -13.91 43.68 6.01
CA VAL A 51 -15.03 44.59 6.29
C VAL A 51 -14.59 45.44 7.47
N ASP A 52 -14.44 46.73 7.19
CA ASP A 52 -14.19 47.78 8.16
C ASP A 52 -15.45 48.00 9.00
N TRP A 53 -15.34 47.81 10.31
CA TRP A 53 -16.43 47.99 11.27
C TRP A 53 -16.34 49.34 12.01
N SER A 54 -15.51 50.29 11.58
CA SER A 54 -15.51 51.63 12.17
C SER A 54 -16.67 52.49 11.64
N ARG A 55 -17.89 52.23 12.13
CA ARG A 55 -19.02 53.18 12.21
C ARG A 55 -20.28 52.49 12.73
N VAL A 56 -20.43 52.42 14.04
CA VAL A 56 -21.75 52.46 14.71
C VAL A 56 -21.60 53.33 15.96
N THR A 57 -21.91 54.62 15.80
CA THR A 57 -22.20 55.55 16.89
C THR A 57 -23.70 55.47 17.19
N VAL A 58 -24.06 55.16 18.44
CA VAL A 58 -25.36 55.51 19.02
C VAL A 58 -25.14 55.93 20.48
N GLU A 59 -25.26 57.24 20.71
CA GLU A 59 -25.61 57.92 21.98
C GLU A 59 -26.95 57.38 22.53
N ALA A 60 -27.35 57.40 23.80
CA ALA A 60 -26.83 57.84 25.09
C ALA A 60 -27.85 57.37 26.17
N GLN A 61 -27.57 57.72 27.43
CA GLN A 61 -28.50 57.92 28.57
C GLN A 61 -28.71 56.79 29.60
N SER A 62 -27.99 56.99 30.72
CA SER A 62 -28.43 56.99 32.13
C SER A 62 -29.51 56.01 32.61
N ARG A 63 -29.16 55.20 33.61
CA ARG A 63 -29.68 55.33 34.99
C ARG A 63 -28.99 54.37 35.97
N ALA A 64 -28.88 54.86 37.20
CA ALA A 64 -28.31 54.22 38.38
C ALA A 64 -29.03 52.91 38.76
N GLY A 65 -28.24 51.97 39.28
CA GLY A 65 -28.73 50.71 39.84
C GLY A 65 -27.61 49.67 39.94
N VAL A 66 -26.59 49.94 40.76
CA VAL A 66 -25.55 48.94 41.08
C VAL A 66 -26.17 47.87 41.97
N GLN A 67 -26.64 46.78 41.37
CA GLN A 67 -26.72 45.50 42.05
C GLN A 67 -25.33 44.85 42.00
N PRO A 68 -24.83 44.23 43.08
CA PRO A 68 -23.59 43.48 43.03
C PRO A 68 -23.78 42.33 42.04
N LEU A 69 -23.04 42.40 40.93
CA LEU A 69 -22.79 41.26 40.04
C LEU A 69 -22.22 40.14 40.90
N VAL A 70 -23.09 39.19 41.27
CA VAL A 70 -22.65 37.87 41.70
C VAL A 70 -21.83 37.35 40.54
N GLN A 71 -20.50 37.39 40.67
CA GLN A 71 -19.59 36.64 39.82
C GLN A 71 -19.97 35.18 40.01
N ARG A 72 -20.90 34.69 39.17
CA ARG A 72 -21.04 33.26 38.92
C ARG A 72 -19.66 32.84 38.45
N GLN A 73 -18.90 32.20 39.32
CA GLN A 73 -17.80 31.34 38.93
C GLN A 73 -18.40 30.38 37.90
N VAL A 74 -18.18 30.68 36.62
CA VAL A 74 -18.46 29.73 35.55
C VAL A 74 -17.51 28.60 35.85
N ALA A 75 -18.02 27.56 36.51
CA ALA A 75 -17.30 26.33 36.71
C ALA A 75 -16.79 25.93 35.33
N THR A 76 -15.48 26.06 35.13
CA THR A 76 -14.83 25.66 33.89
C THR A 76 -15.14 24.18 33.75
N GLN A 77 -16.07 23.85 32.85
CA GLN A 77 -16.43 22.46 32.60
C GLN A 77 -15.13 21.73 32.27
N THR A 78 -14.80 20.74 33.08
CA THR A 78 -13.68 19.85 32.82
C THR A 78 -13.86 19.29 31.41
N PRO A 79 -12.87 19.44 30.51
CA PRO A 79 -12.99 18.92 29.16
C PRO A 79 -13.32 17.43 29.19
N VAL A 80 -14.25 16.97 28.36
CA VAL A 80 -14.67 15.57 28.28
C VAL A 80 -13.47 14.62 28.20
N ALA A 81 -12.44 15.01 27.45
CA ALA A 81 -11.19 14.27 27.30
C ALA A 81 -10.39 14.10 28.59
N GLN A 82 -10.43 15.09 29.49
CA GLN A 82 -9.77 15.00 30.78
C GLN A 82 -10.47 13.96 31.67
N THR A 83 -11.81 14.00 31.72
CA THR A 83 -12.59 12.99 32.45
C THR A 83 -12.35 11.57 31.90
N GLU A 84 -12.36 11.40 30.57
CA GLU A 84 -12.06 10.11 29.94
C GLU A 84 -10.63 9.64 30.25
N TRP A 85 -9.63 10.53 30.14
CA TRP A 85 -8.24 10.22 30.49
C TRP A 85 -8.07 9.84 31.96
N ASP A 86 -8.80 10.47 32.88
CA ASP A 86 -8.73 10.14 34.31
C ASP A 86 -9.38 8.80 34.67
N THR A 87 -10.41 8.40 33.92
CA THR A 87 -11.23 7.21 34.19
C THR A 87 -10.72 5.95 33.48
N HIS A 88 -10.12 6.09 32.31
CA HIS A 88 -9.66 4.96 31.50
C HIS A 88 -8.21 4.61 31.82
N ARG A 89 -8.00 3.46 32.48
CA ARG A 89 -6.69 3.05 32.99
C ARG A 89 -5.63 2.93 31.90
N ASN A 90 -5.94 2.33 30.75
CA ASN A 90 -4.93 2.13 29.70
C ASN A 90 -4.64 3.43 28.95
N ILE A 91 -5.64 4.28 28.71
CA ILE A 91 -5.46 5.64 28.19
C ILE A 91 -4.52 6.43 29.13
N LYS A 92 -4.79 6.44 30.44
CA LYS A 92 -3.94 7.14 31.42
C LYS A 92 -2.51 6.63 31.45
N ALA A 93 -2.34 5.31 31.35
CA ALA A 93 -1.02 4.68 31.32
C ALA A 93 -0.23 5.00 30.03
N ARG A 94 -0.93 5.15 28.90
CA ARG A 94 -0.30 5.41 27.60
C ARG A 94 0.03 6.88 27.36
N TYR A 95 -0.89 7.78 27.70
CA TYR A 95 -0.76 9.22 27.41
C TYR A 95 -0.34 9.98 28.67
N LYS A 96 0.82 10.65 28.61
CA LYS A 96 1.37 11.41 29.74
C LYS A 96 0.47 12.55 30.22
N THR A 97 -0.35 13.10 29.32
CA THR A 97 -1.27 14.20 29.61
C THR A 97 -2.60 14.01 28.89
N TRP A 98 -3.67 14.57 29.45
CA TRP A 98 -4.98 14.55 28.79
C TRP A 98 -4.99 15.31 27.46
N GLN A 99 -4.12 16.32 27.28
CA GLN A 99 -3.99 17.05 26.01
C GLN A 99 -3.39 16.19 24.89
N ALA A 100 -2.42 15.34 25.23
CA ALA A 100 -1.87 14.37 24.28
C ALA A 100 -2.94 13.35 23.86
N TYR A 101 -3.73 12.88 24.83
CA TYR A 101 -4.88 12.04 24.55
C TYR A 101 -5.93 12.75 23.69
N GLU A 102 -6.28 14.00 23.99
CA GLU A 102 -7.29 14.76 23.24
C GLU A 102 -6.94 14.89 21.74
N THR A 103 -5.66 15.03 21.41
CA THR A 103 -5.20 15.05 20.01
C THR A 103 -5.57 13.75 19.28
N VAL A 104 -5.29 12.60 19.90
CA VAL A 104 -5.62 11.28 19.34
C VAL A 104 -7.12 11.04 19.35
N ARG A 105 -7.81 11.39 20.43
CA ARG A 105 -9.26 11.28 20.57
C ARG A 105 -10.01 12.04 19.49
N SER A 106 -9.64 13.31 19.25
CA SER A 106 -10.21 14.14 18.20
C SER A 106 -9.97 13.55 16.80
N GLN A 107 -8.79 12.97 16.56
CA GLN A 107 -8.50 12.26 15.31
C GLN A 107 -9.40 11.03 15.14
N VAL A 108 -9.55 10.20 16.18
CA VAL A 108 -10.43 9.01 16.16
C VAL A 108 -11.90 9.41 15.94
N ALA A 109 -12.36 10.48 16.60
CA ALA A 109 -13.69 11.03 16.39
C ALA A 109 -13.91 11.47 14.93
N SER A 110 -12.90 12.08 14.30
CA SER A 110 -12.97 12.50 12.90
C SER A 110 -13.13 11.33 11.90
N TRP A 111 -12.83 10.10 12.31
CA TRP A 111 -13.05 8.89 11.51
C TRP A 111 -14.48 8.35 11.62
N GLY A 112 -15.35 8.98 12.40
CA GLY A 112 -16.73 8.56 12.63
C GLY A 112 -16.89 7.48 13.71
N VAL A 113 -15.92 7.35 14.61
CA VAL A 113 -16.02 6.43 15.76
C VAL A 113 -16.91 7.06 16.84
N ASN A 114 -18.04 6.43 17.16
CA ASN A 114 -19.05 6.98 18.07
C ASN A 114 -18.57 7.15 19.53
N ASN A 115 -17.75 6.21 20.03
CA ASN A 115 -17.13 6.33 21.35
C ASN A 115 -15.60 6.20 21.23
N PRO A 116 -14.90 7.33 21.00
CA PRO A 116 -13.45 7.33 20.84
C PRO A 116 -12.70 6.77 22.06
N ALA A 117 -13.17 7.03 23.28
CA ALA A 117 -12.52 6.58 24.51
C ALA A 117 -12.49 5.05 24.61
N ASP A 118 -13.67 4.41 24.50
CA ASP A 118 -13.78 2.94 24.54
C ASP A 118 -12.96 2.29 23.41
N TYR A 119 -13.01 2.88 22.21
CA TYR A 119 -12.25 2.38 21.07
C TYR A 119 -10.74 2.44 21.30
N ILE A 120 -10.23 3.56 21.81
CA ILE A 120 -8.80 3.75 22.12
C ILE A 120 -8.40 2.82 23.27
N GLU A 121 -9.17 2.76 24.35
CA GLU A 121 -8.91 1.87 25.50
C GLU A 121 -8.81 0.41 25.04
N ALA A 122 -9.77 -0.06 24.24
CA ALA A 122 -9.76 -1.42 23.69
C ALA A 122 -8.57 -1.65 22.75
N ALA A 123 -8.22 -0.67 21.90
CA ALA A 123 -7.06 -0.76 21.02
C ALA A 123 -5.75 -0.88 21.83
N ILE A 124 -5.58 -0.12 22.92
CA ILE A 124 -4.41 -0.21 23.79
C ILE A 124 -4.35 -1.59 24.46
N GLY A 125 -5.48 -2.11 24.95
CA GLY A 125 -5.55 -3.44 25.55
C GLY A 125 -5.10 -4.54 24.59
N GLU A 126 -5.64 -4.54 23.37
CA GLU A 126 -5.26 -5.48 22.30
C GLU A 126 -3.79 -5.39 21.92
N TRP A 127 -3.29 -4.16 21.74
CA TRP A 127 -1.90 -3.88 21.41
C TRP A 127 -0.98 -4.43 22.49
N ASN A 128 -1.23 -4.11 23.77
CA ASN A 128 -0.40 -4.55 24.89
C ASN A 128 -0.44 -6.07 25.10
N ALA A 129 -1.59 -6.70 24.90
CA ALA A 129 -1.72 -8.16 25.01
C ALA A 129 -0.93 -8.92 23.93
N ASN A 130 -0.57 -8.25 22.82
CA ASN A 130 0.09 -8.86 21.66
C ASN A 130 1.40 -8.14 21.31
N ALA A 131 2.31 -8.00 22.28
CA ALA A 131 3.60 -7.30 22.08
C ALA A 131 4.40 -7.76 20.84
N GLY A 132 4.25 -9.03 20.44
CA GLY A 132 4.90 -9.58 19.25
C GLY A 132 4.52 -8.91 17.92
N ILE A 133 3.37 -8.23 17.83
CA ILE A 133 2.95 -7.57 16.58
C ILE A 133 3.52 -6.16 16.43
N HIS A 134 4.07 -5.56 17.48
CA HIS A 134 4.43 -4.13 17.49
C HIS A 134 5.44 -3.79 16.39
N GLY A 135 6.36 -4.72 16.13
CA GLY A 135 7.36 -4.61 15.07
C GLY A 135 6.76 -4.45 13.67
N TYR A 136 5.62 -5.08 13.39
CA TYR A 136 4.94 -4.97 12.09
C TYR A 136 4.42 -3.57 11.80
N PHE A 137 4.10 -2.81 12.84
CA PHE A 137 3.65 -1.43 12.73
C PHE A 137 4.81 -0.45 12.99
N GLY A 138 6.06 -0.92 13.13
CA GLY A 138 7.19 -0.05 13.48
C GLY A 138 7.01 0.66 14.83
N ASN A 139 6.30 0.03 15.78
CA ASN A 139 5.84 0.63 17.03
C ASN A 139 4.89 1.84 16.86
N ASN A 140 4.32 2.04 15.67
CA ASN A 140 3.35 3.08 15.38
C ASN A 140 1.94 2.64 15.80
N PHE A 141 1.55 2.97 17.03
CA PHE A 141 0.17 2.71 17.48
C PHE A 141 -0.79 3.80 17.01
N ASP A 142 -0.45 5.09 17.16
CA ASP A 142 -1.33 6.26 16.98
C ASP A 142 -0.65 7.43 16.25
N GLY A 143 0.48 7.20 15.58
CA GLY A 143 1.16 8.16 14.72
C GLY A 143 0.57 8.22 13.32
N ASP A 144 1.39 7.99 12.28
CA ASP A 144 0.95 8.06 10.88
C ASP A 144 -0.30 7.19 10.63
N PRO A 145 -1.47 7.76 10.28
CA PRO A 145 -2.71 7.01 10.10
C PRO A 145 -2.63 5.98 8.97
N HIS A 146 -1.70 6.09 8.03
CA HIS A 146 -1.55 5.09 6.97
C HIS A 146 -1.00 3.75 7.47
N ARG A 147 -0.31 3.76 8.62
CA ARG A 147 0.39 2.62 9.19
C ARG A 147 0.13 2.42 10.69
N SER A 148 -0.66 3.28 11.33
CA SER A 148 -0.91 3.19 12.76
C SER A 148 -1.86 2.05 13.10
N TYR A 149 -1.57 1.29 14.15
CA TYR A 149 -2.47 0.23 14.62
C TYR A 149 -3.88 0.76 14.90
N LEU A 150 -3.97 1.94 15.51
CA LEU A 150 -5.23 2.57 15.89
C LEU A 150 -6.11 2.89 14.68
N ASN A 151 -5.55 3.38 13.56
CA ASN A 151 -6.35 3.57 12.35
C ASN A 151 -6.65 2.23 11.66
N LEU A 152 -5.67 1.33 11.57
CA LEU A 152 -5.86 0.07 10.87
C LEU A 152 -6.89 -0.83 11.58
N LYS A 153 -7.00 -0.76 12.92
CA LYS A 153 -7.95 -1.55 13.70
C LYS A 153 -9.39 -1.40 13.18
N ARG A 154 -9.90 -0.18 13.03
CA ARG A 154 -11.26 0.04 12.49
C ARG A 154 -11.43 -0.48 11.07
N LEU A 155 -10.36 -0.48 10.27
CA LEU A 155 -10.41 -0.99 8.91
C LEU A 155 -10.43 -2.52 8.87
N TYR A 156 -9.74 -3.19 9.81
CA TYR A 156 -9.90 -4.63 10.03
C TYR A 156 -11.30 -4.96 10.55
N GLN A 157 -11.85 -4.17 11.48
CA GLN A 157 -13.21 -4.37 11.99
C GLN A 157 -14.26 -4.23 10.89
N ALA A 158 -14.08 -3.29 9.96
CA ALA A 158 -14.92 -3.17 8.76
C ALA A 158 -14.84 -4.40 7.82
N ARG A 159 -13.85 -5.28 8.02
CA ARG A 159 -13.71 -6.58 7.33
C ARG A 159 -14.11 -7.76 8.23
N GLY A 160 -14.82 -7.52 9.34
CA GLY A 160 -15.27 -8.56 10.27
C GLY A 160 -14.23 -9.05 11.27
N ILE A 161 -13.05 -8.42 11.34
CA ILE A 161 -12.00 -8.79 12.29
C ILE A 161 -12.08 -7.88 13.53
N ASN A 162 -12.74 -8.38 14.57
CA ASN A 162 -13.02 -7.61 15.78
C ASN A 162 -11.76 -7.27 16.61
N ASN A 163 -10.80 -8.21 16.69
CA ASN A 163 -9.54 -8.06 17.41
C ASN A 163 -8.34 -8.28 16.45
N PRO A 164 -7.88 -7.21 15.78
CA PRO A 164 -6.83 -7.29 14.77
C PRO A 164 -5.49 -7.73 15.34
N ALA A 165 -5.17 -7.34 16.56
CA ALA A 165 -3.94 -7.78 17.21
C ALA A 165 -3.88 -9.30 17.38
N ASN A 166 -4.94 -9.90 17.90
CA ASN A 166 -5.05 -11.35 18.05
C ASN A 166 -5.09 -12.06 16.68
N TYR A 167 -5.80 -11.49 15.69
CA TYR A 167 -5.81 -12.01 14.33
C TYR A 167 -4.40 -12.06 13.74
N ILE A 168 -3.62 -10.97 13.86
CA ILE A 168 -2.25 -10.90 13.35
C ILE A 168 -1.36 -11.89 14.09
N ALA A 169 -1.38 -11.87 15.43
CA ALA A 169 -0.56 -12.75 16.26
C ALA A 169 -0.84 -14.24 16.02
N SER A 170 -2.10 -14.59 15.75
CA SER A 170 -2.49 -15.96 15.51
C SER A 170 -2.19 -16.39 14.08
N ASN A 171 -2.49 -15.55 13.07
CA ASN A 171 -2.56 -16.02 11.70
C ASN A 171 -1.39 -15.63 10.80
N ILE A 172 -0.62 -14.60 11.16
CA ILE A 172 0.55 -14.19 10.40
C ILE A 172 1.75 -14.99 10.85
N VAL A 173 2.28 -15.79 9.94
CA VAL A 173 3.37 -16.74 10.15
C VAL A 173 4.43 -16.56 9.07
N ASN A 174 5.62 -17.15 9.29
CA ASN A 174 6.57 -17.33 8.19
C ASN A 174 5.94 -18.25 7.16
N ILE A 175 5.81 -17.75 5.93
CA ILE A 175 5.44 -18.53 4.76
C ILE A 175 6.61 -18.58 3.79
N THR A 176 6.80 -19.72 3.14
CA THR A 176 7.88 -19.96 2.18
C THR A 176 7.30 -20.30 0.81
N PHE A 177 7.85 -19.67 -0.22
CA PHE A 177 7.58 -19.95 -1.62
C PHE A 177 8.90 -19.94 -2.39
N PHE A 178 9.25 -21.10 -2.94
CA PHE A 178 10.58 -21.40 -3.46
C PHE A 178 11.69 -21.01 -2.48
N ASN A 179 12.62 -20.15 -2.90
CA ASN A 179 13.78 -19.70 -2.12
C ASN A 179 13.48 -18.50 -1.20
N ARG A 180 12.22 -18.08 -1.04
CA ARG A 180 11.85 -16.90 -0.25
C ARG A 180 10.93 -17.22 0.89
N THR A 181 11.25 -16.63 2.04
CA THR A 181 10.41 -16.63 3.23
C THR A 181 9.98 -15.20 3.53
N THR A 182 8.70 -14.99 3.76
CA THR A 182 8.08 -13.72 4.17
C THR A 182 7.06 -13.98 5.27
N GLN A 183 6.67 -12.95 6.01
CA GLN A 183 5.48 -13.03 6.85
C GLN A 183 4.22 -12.98 5.97
N GLY A 184 3.24 -13.82 6.25
CA GLY A 184 1.96 -13.89 5.53
C GLY A 184 0.92 -14.72 6.29
N HIS A 185 -0.32 -14.68 5.84
CA HIS A 185 -1.41 -15.44 6.46
C HIS A 185 -1.22 -16.93 6.19
N ARG A 186 -1.49 -17.77 7.19
CA ARG A 186 -1.39 -19.25 7.07
C ARG A 186 -2.15 -19.83 5.87
N ASP A 187 -3.32 -19.30 5.52
CA ASP A 187 -4.09 -19.76 4.35
C ASP A 187 -3.36 -19.53 3.02
N LEU A 188 -2.55 -18.46 2.93
CA LEU A 188 -1.77 -18.17 1.73
C LEU A 188 -0.70 -19.24 1.51
N GLN A 189 -0.10 -19.78 2.58
CA GLN A 189 0.88 -20.87 2.48
C GLN A 189 0.32 -22.09 1.76
N ALA A 190 -0.95 -22.45 2.00
CA ALA A 190 -1.57 -23.61 1.39
C ALA A 190 -1.63 -23.47 -0.15
N ALA A 191 -2.05 -22.30 -0.63
CA ALA A 191 -2.12 -22.02 -2.05
C ALA A 191 -0.72 -21.92 -2.69
N LEU A 192 0.24 -21.30 -2.00
CA LEU A 192 1.63 -21.25 -2.46
C LEU A 192 2.28 -22.64 -2.53
N ASN A 193 1.99 -23.52 -1.56
CA ASN A 193 2.45 -24.91 -1.59
C ASN A 193 1.84 -25.69 -2.75
N ALA A 194 0.55 -25.51 -3.01
CA ALA A 194 -0.12 -26.15 -4.14
C ALA A 194 0.50 -25.73 -5.47
N ALA A 195 0.69 -24.41 -5.69
CA ALA A 195 1.34 -23.88 -6.87
C ALA A 195 2.79 -24.38 -7.02
N GLN A 196 3.58 -24.33 -5.94
CA GLN A 196 4.96 -24.81 -5.95
C GLN A 196 5.04 -26.30 -6.28
N THR A 197 4.17 -27.12 -5.69
CA THR A 197 4.11 -28.56 -5.95
C THR A 197 3.76 -28.85 -7.40
N ALA A 198 2.76 -28.15 -7.95
CA ALA A 198 2.39 -28.28 -9.36
C ALA A 198 3.58 -27.94 -10.29
N LEU A 199 4.28 -26.84 -10.01
CA LEU A 199 5.44 -26.39 -10.78
C LEU A 199 6.62 -27.36 -10.69
N THR A 200 6.99 -27.79 -9.48
CA THR A 200 8.15 -28.69 -9.29
C THR A 200 7.88 -30.09 -9.85
N SER A 201 6.62 -30.55 -9.85
CA SER A 201 6.25 -31.85 -10.41
C SER A 201 6.53 -31.98 -11.91
N VAL A 202 6.55 -30.84 -12.63
CA VAL A 202 6.87 -30.76 -14.06
C VAL A 202 8.26 -30.17 -14.32
N GLY A 203 9.11 -30.09 -13.29
CA GLY A 203 10.49 -29.65 -13.42
C GLY A 203 10.72 -28.13 -13.43
N HIS A 204 9.69 -27.32 -13.11
CA HIS A 204 9.88 -25.88 -12.96
C HIS A 204 10.39 -25.51 -11.55
N THR A 205 11.44 -24.70 -11.50
CA THR A 205 11.97 -24.09 -10.27
C THR A 205 12.24 -22.60 -10.51
N PHE A 206 11.95 -21.76 -9.51
CA PHE A 206 12.16 -20.31 -9.62
C PHE A 206 13.08 -19.80 -8.50
N ILE A 207 13.85 -18.75 -8.82
CA ILE A 207 14.58 -17.96 -7.85
C ILE A 207 13.88 -16.60 -7.78
N LEU A 208 13.12 -16.39 -6.71
CA LEU A 208 12.41 -15.14 -6.48
C LEU A 208 13.37 -14.09 -5.88
N GLU A 209 13.09 -12.82 -6.10
CA GLU A 209 13.89 -11.65 -5.69
C GLU A 209 13.71 -11.31 -4.22
N VAL A 210 14.71 -10.61 -3.65
CA VAL A 210 14.55 -9.90 -2.38
C VAL A 210 13.53 -8.79 -2.64
N GLY A 211 12.44 -8.78 -1.89
CA GLY A 211 11.29 -7.92 -2.21
C GLY A 211 9.99 -8.69 -2.42
N THR A 212 10.04 -10.02 -2.53
CA THR A 212 8.82 -10.84 -2.54
C THR A 212 8.18 -10.82 -1.15
N TRP A 213 7.15 -9.99 -0.95
CA TRP A 213 6.55 -9.70 0.36
C TRP A 213 5.05 -9.99 0.36
N SER A 214 4.56 -10.47 1.51
CA SER A 214 3.14 -10.79 1.70
C SER A 214 2.47 -9.85 2.72
N PHE A 215 2.85 -9.91 3.99
CA PHE A 215 2.21 -9.12 5.03
C PHE A 215 2.86 -7.75 5.21
N VAL A 216 2.10 -6.69 4.91
CA VAL A 216 2.49 -5.29 5.14
C VAL A 216 1.25 -4.54 5.67
N PRO A 217 1.11 -4.32 6.98
CA PRO A 217 -0.06 -3.65 7.55
C PRO A 217 -0.06 -2.17 7.18
N ARG A 218 -0.91 -1.80 6.22
CA ARG A 218 -1.08 -0.43 5.72
C ARG A 218 -2.44 -0.18 5.10
N THR A 219 -2.75 1.10 4.92
CA THR A 219 -3.87 1.54 4.09
C THR A 219 -3.58 1.35 2.59
N PHE A 220 -4.62 1.11 1.79
CA PHE A 220 -4.54 1.00 0.34
C PHE A 220 -4.35 2.37 -0.31
N ASN A 221 -3.32 2.53 -1.14
CA ASN A 221 -3.01 3.76 -1.90
C ASN A 221 -3.08 5.05 -1.06
N ASN A 222 -2.55 5.01 0.17
CA ASN A 222 -2.60 6.12 1.13
C ASN A 222 -4.01 6.67 1.37
N ASN A 223 -5.04 5.84 1.23
CA ASN A 223 -6.40 6.18 1.63
C ASN A 223 -6.65 5.68 3.04
N ILE A 224 -6.65 6.59 4.02
CA ILE A 224 -6.83 6.26 5.44
C ILE A 224 -8.09 5.44 5.75
N ASN A 225 -9.06 5.39 4.83
CA ASN A 225 -10.33 4.69 4.98
C ASN A 225 -10.39 3.34 4.24
N LYS A 226 -9.29 2.84 3.68
CA LYS A 226 -9.27 1.58 2.93
C LYS A 226 -8.10 0.71 3.35
N LEU A 227 -8.38 -0.53 3.77
CA LEU A 227 -7.36 -1.52 4.13
C LEU A 227 -6.70 -2.10 2.87
N SER A 228 -5.37 -2.26 2.88
CA SER A 228 -4.65 -3.02 1.85
C SER A 228 -4.86 -4.53 2.03
N ASN A 229 -4.93 -5.30 0.94
CA ASN A 229 -5.01 -6.76 1.04
C ASN A 229 -3.69 -7.38 1.57
N HIS A 230 -2.55 -6.70 1.41
CA HIS A 230 -1.30 -7.05 2.11
C HIS A 230 -1.41 -6.90 3.63
N ALA A 231 -2.27 -6.01 4.14
CA ALA A 231 -2.51 -5.91 5.57
C ALA A 231 -3.20 -7.18 6.09
N MET A 232 -3.97 -7.89 5.27
CA MET A 232 -4.56 -9.17 5.70
C MET A 232 -3.55 -10.32 5.71
N GLY A 233 -2.35 -10.14 5.14
CA GLY A 233 -1.37 -11.19 4.89
C GLY A 233 -1.82 -12.19 3.81
N ARG A 234 -2.88 -11.87 3.07
CA ARG A 234 -3.51 -12.75 2.07
C ARG A 234 -3.14 -12.38 0.63
N ALA A 235 -2.19 -11.47 0.46
CA ALA A 235 -1.60 -11.10 -0.82
C ALA A 235 -0.10 -11.35 -0.82
N ILE A 236 0.51 -11.43 -1.99
CA ILE A 236 1.94 -11.53 -2.22
C ILE A 236 2.31 -10.82 -3.52
N ASP A 237 3.37 -10.00 -3.46
CA ASP A 237 3.96 -9.39 -4.66
C ASP A 237 5.21 -10.18 -5.05
N ILE A 238 5.28 -10.68 -6.28
CA ILE A 238 6.40 -11.49 -6.79
C ILE A 238 7.32 -10.63 -7.65
N ASN A 239 8.60 -10.58 -7.29
CA ASN A 239 9.65 -9.85 -8.03
C ASN A 239 9.23 -8.41 -8.37
N PRO A 240 8.86 -7.59 -7.37
CA PRO A 240 8.26 -6.27 -7.61
C PRO A 240 9.22 -5.27 -8.26
N GLN A 241 10.53 -5.53 -8.22
CA GLN A 241 11.51 -4.65 -8.89
C GLN A 241 11.35 -4.69 -10.41
N ASN A 242 10.93 -5.83 -10.96
CA ASN A 242 10.86 -6.08 -12.40
C ASN A 242 9.43 -6.26 -12.93
N ASN A 243 8.42 -6.32 -12.06
CA ASN A 243 7.01 -6.45 -12.46
C ASN A 243 6.23 -5.24 -11.92
N PRO A 244 6.02 -4.19 -12.71
CA PRO A 244 5.44 -2.93 -12.24
C PRO A 244 3.95 -3.02 -11.92
N HIS A 245 3.53 -2.11 -11.04
CA HIS A 245 2.15 -1.67 -10.90
C HIS A 245 1.90 -0.43 -11.78
N ILE A 246 1.27 -0.63 -12.92
CA ILE A 246 0.95 0.40 -13.92
C ILE A 246 -0.43 1.01 -13.58
N THR A 247 -0.40 2.24 -13.07
CA THR A 247 -1.61 3.02 -12.71
C THR A 247 -1.74 4.33 -13.50
N SER A 248 -0.68 4.78 -14.14
CA SER A 248 -0.68 6.08 -14.83
C SER A 248 -1.36 5.98 -16.19
N ALA A 249 -2.39 6.80 -16.42
CA ALA A 249 -3.02 6.92 -17.73
C ALA A 249 -2.04 7.36 -18.84
N GLU A 250 -0.95 8.07 -18.47
CA GLU A 250 0.11 8.46 -19.40
C GLU A 250 0.97 7.26 -19.83
N GLU A 251 1.25 6.33 -18.90
CA GLU A 251 1.95 5.08 -19.22
C GLU A 251 1.10 4.18 -20.09
N VAL A 252 -0.18 4.01 -19.72
CA VAL A 252 -1.16 3.23 -20.50
C VAL A 252 -1.26 3.78 -21.92
N LEU A 253 -1.35 5.11 -22.09
CA LEU A 253 -1.40 5.74 -23.41
C LEU A 253 -0.18 5.40 -24.28
N ALA A 254 1.02 5.47 -23.72
CA ALA A 254 2.25 5.15 -24.45
C ALA A 254 2.33 3.66 -24.82
N ILE A 255 1.96 2.77 -23.88
CA ILE A 255 1.92 1.33 -24.11
C ILE A 255 0.91 0.98 -25.20
N ASP A 256 -0.33 1.48 -25.09
CA ASP A 256 -1.40 1.23 -26.06
C ASP A 256 -1.05 1.74 -27.46
N THR A 257 -0.34 2.87 -27.55
CA THR A 257 0.10 3.40 -28.84
C THR A 257 1.06 2.45 -29.55
N ILE A 258 2.06 1.92 -28.83
CA ILE A 258 3.06 1.01 -29.41
C ILE A 258 2.49 -0.39 -29.64
N CYS A 259 1.62 -0.83 -28.74
CA CYS A 259 1.15 -2.20 -28.65
C CYS A 259 -0.22 -2.43 -29.29
N ARG A 260 -0.80 -1.45 -29.98
CA ARG A 260 -2.15 -1.53 -30.58
C ARG A 260 -2.43 -2.81 -31.37
N SER A 261 -1.44 -3.35 -32.08
CA SER A 261 -1.63 -4.57 -32.88
C SER A 261 -1.82 -5.85 -32.04
N VAL A 262 -1.41 -5.82 -30.77
CA VAL A 262 -1.56 -6.95 -29.82
C VAL A 262 -2.50 -6.60 -28.66
N LEU A 263 -2.84 -5.32 -28.49
CA LEU A 263 -3.81 -4.80 -27.53
C LEU A 263 -4.88 -3.95 -28.25
N PRO A 264 -5.75 -4.56 -29.08
CA PRO A 264 -6.72 -3.81 -29.89
C PRO A 264 -7.72 -3.01 -29.01
N SER A 265 -8.02 -3.52 -27.82
CA SER A 265 -8.91 -2.88 -26.84
C SER A 265 -8.16 -2.10 -25.75
N GLY A 266 -6.82 -2.05 -25.82
CA GLY A 266 -5.94 -1.38 -24.84
C GLY A 266 -5.58 -2.24 -23.64
N LEU A 267 -4.47 -1.90 -22.99
CA LEU A 267 -3.81 -2.64 -21.93
C LEU A 267 -4.74 -2.97 -20.77
N LEU A 268 -5.53 -1.99 -20.31
CA LEU A 268 -6.40 -2.17 -19.15
C LEU A 268 -7.54 -3.19 -19.40
N SER A 269 -7.99 -3.33 -20.64
CA SER A 269 -9.05 -4.29 -20.99
C SER A 269 -8.54 -5.73 -21.17
N GLU A 270 -7.25 -5.89 -21.44
CA GLU A 270 -6.67 -7.18 -21.77
C GLU A 270 -6.47 -8.04 -20.52
N THR A 271 -6.83 -9.31 -20.58
CA THR A 271 -6.71 -10.27 -19.47
C THR A 271 -5.96 -11.55 -19.87
N ASN A 272 -5.78 -11.78 -21.18
CA ASN A 272 -5.05 -12.92 -21.70
C ASN A 272 -3.54 -12.73 -21.49
N PHE A 273 -2.91 -13.68 -20.78
CA PHE A 273 -1.49 -13.63 -20.46
C PHE A 273 -0.60 -13.50 -21.71
N ASP A 274 -0.88 -14.25 -22.77
CA ASP A 274 -0.04 -14.27 -23.98
C ASP A 274 -0.12 -12.93 -24.72
N ASN A 275 -1.28 -12.27 -24.72
CA ASN A 275 -1.42 -10.92 -25.28
C ASN A 275 -0.64 -9.90 -24.46
N LEU A 276 -0.72 -9.98 -23.13
CA LEU A 276 0.03 -9.10 -22.22
C LEU A 276 1.54 -9.29 -22.36
N GLN A 277 2.01 -10.54 -22.50
CA GLN A 277 3.43 -10.84 -22.71
C GLN A 277 3.90 -10.31 -24.06
N ARG A 278 3.14 -10.57 -25.15
CA ARG A 278 3.45 -10.02 -26.48
C ARG A 278 3.48 -8.50 -26.49
N ALA A 279 2.61 -7.86 -25.72
CA ALA A 279 2.64 -6.41 -25.55
C ALA A 279 3.90 -5.94 -24.82
N SER A 280 4.30 -6.62 -23.73
CA SER A 280 5.55 -6.35 -23.00
C SER A 280 6.76 -6.46 -23.93
N ASP A 281 6.86 -7.54 -24.69
CA ASP A 281 7.96 -7.79 -25.63
C ASP A 281 7.98 -6.76 -26.77
N ARG A 282 6.80 -6.42 -27.32
CA ARG A 282 6.69 -5.39 -28.36
C ARG A 282 7.08 -4.02 -27.84
N PHE A 283 6.66 -3.65 -26.64
CA PHE A 283 7.05 -2.39 -26.03
C PHE A 283 8.58 -2.32 -25.84
N LYS A 284 9.17 -3.40 -25.31
CA LYS A 284 10.62 -3.57 -25.15
C LYS A 284 11.39 -3.36 -26.47
N GLN A 285 10.87 -3.90 -27.56
CA GLN A 285 11.51 -3.80 -28.88
C GLN A 285 11.37 -2.41 -29.52
N ASN A 286 10.24 -1.73 -29.29
CA ASN A 286 9.86 -0.56 -30.10
C ASN A 286 9.97 0.79 -29.36
N PHE A 287 9.93 0.82 -28.03
CA PHE A 287 10.09 2.07 -27.29
C PHE A 287 11.58 2.39 -27.11
N ASN A 288 12.11 3.28 -27.95
CA ASN A 288 13.50 3.73 -27.91
C ASN A 288 13.61 5.24 -28.21
N ASN A 289 14.83 5.81 -28.18
CA ASN A 289 15.05 7.24 -28.47
C ASN A 289 14.55 7.63 -29.86
N SER A 290 14.81 6.81 -30.88
CA SER A 290 14.39 7.08 -32.25
C SER A 290 12.87 7.18 -32.36
N TRP A 291 12.13 6.23 -31.78
CA TRP A 291 10.67 6.29 -31.76
C TRP A 291 10.15 7.54 -31.05
N VAL A 292 10.75 7.93 -29.93
CA VAL A 292 10.36 9.17 -29.22
C VAL A 292 10.63 10.43 -30.05
N ASP A 293 11.79 10.49 -30.71
CA ASP A 293 12.14 11.61 -31.58
C ASP A 293 11.17 11.69 -32.79
N GLN A 294 10.76 10.55 -33.33
CA GLN A 294 9.71 10.48 -34.36
C GLN A 294 8.37 11.05 -33.85
N GLN A 295 7.93 10.71 -32.63
CA GLN A 295 6.68 11.25 -32.07
C GLN A 295 6.74 12.77 -31.89
N LYS A 296 7.90 13.30 -31.47
CA LYS A 296 8.14 14.74 -31.34
C LYS A 296 8.18 15.43 -32.70
N GLN A 297 8.81 14.81 -33.68
CA GLN A 297 8.90 15.35 -35.03
C GLN A 297 7.53 15.37 -35.71
N LEU A 298 6.74 14.30 -35.57
CA LEU A 298 5.36 14.24 -36.05
C LEU A 298 4.53 15.39 -35.50
N LEU A 299 4.60 15.65 -34.19
CA LEU A 299 3.89 16.79 -33.58
C LEU A 299 4.33 18.14 -34.17
N LYS A 300 5.63 18.34 -34.40
CA LYS A 300 6.15 19.56 -35.04
C LYS A 300 5.61 19.71 -36.45
N ASP A 301 5.56 18.64 -37.23
CA ASP A 301 5.09 18.70 -38.61
C ASP A 301 3.58 18.92 -38.71
N MET A 302 2.79 18.30 -37.82
CA MET A 302 1.36 18.59 -37.70
C MET A 302 1.08 20.07 -37.40
N SER A 303 1.92 20.71 -36.57
CA SER A 303 1.76 22.13 -36.22
C SER A 303 1.99 23.10 -37.40
N LYS A 304 2.63 22.64 -38.48
CA LYS A 304 2.87 23.42 -39.70
C LYS A 304 1.74 23.30 -40.73
N GLN A 305 0.91 22.26 -40.62
CA GLN A 305 -0.15 21.98 -41.59
C GLN A 305 -1.32 22.97 -41.47
N LYS A 306 -1.94 23.31 -42.60
CA LYS A 306 -3.13 24.14 -42.70
C LYS A 306 -4.17 23.46 -43.62
N PRO A 307 -5.37 23.14 -43.14
CA PRO A 307 -5.85 23.33 -41.76
C PRO A 307 -5.09 22.45 -40.75
N THR A 308 -5.16 22.81 -39.47
CA THR A 308 -4.57 22.01 -38.38
C THR A 308 -5.19 20.61 -38.37
N PRO A 309 -4.39 19.53 -38.32
CA PRO A 309 -4.90 18.16 -38.25
C PRO A 309 -5.74 17.93 -37.00
N THR A 310 -6.86 17.21 -37.16
CA THR A 310 -7.83 16.95 -36.08
C THR A 310 -7.25 16.07 -34.97
N ASP A 311 -6.22 15.28 -35.26
CA ASP A 311 -5.51 14.39 -34.36
C ASP A 311 -4.33 15.04 -33.61
N MET A 312 -3.95 16.29 -33.95
CA MET A 312 -2.85 17.01 -33.30
C MET A 312 -3.00 17.09 -31.76
N PRO A 313 -4.20 17.31 -31.17
CA PRO A 313 -4.35 17.28 -29.72
C PRO A 313 -4.00 15.92 -29.09
N ALA A 314 -4.33 14.81 -29.76
CA ALA A 314 -4.00 13.46 -29.28
C ALA A 314 -2.49 13.22 -29.36
N GLN A 315 -1.84 13.61 -30.47
CA GLN A 315 -0.39 13.52 -30.61
C GLN A 315 0.34 14.35 -29.55
N LYS A 316 -0.14 15.58 -29.29
CA LYS A 316 0.41 16.45 -28.24
C LYS A 316 0.29 15.79 -26.85
N LYS A 317 -0.84 15.14 -26.56
CA LYS A 317 -1.04 14.39 -25.31
C LYS A 317 -0.07 13.22 -25.18
N LEU A 318 0.16 12.47 -26.26
CA LEU A 318 1.13 11.37 -26.29
C LEU A 318 2.56 11.84 -26.02
N VAL A 319 3.04 12.88 -26.71
CA VAL A 319 4.39 13.43 -26.51
C VAL A 319 4.58 13.88 -25.05
N LYS A 320 3.59 14.59 -24.48
CA LYS A 320 3.62 15.02 -23.08
C LYS A 320 3.66 13.83 -22.11
N ALA A 321 2.87 12.79 -22.36
CA ALA A 321 2.87 11.57 -21.56
C ALA A 321 4.24 10.87 -21.57
N ILE A 322 4.87 10.77 -22.74
CA ILE A 322 6.22 10.21 -22.89
C ILE A 322 7.24 11.01 -22.09
N GLU A 323 7.19 12.35 -22.14
CA GLU A 323 8.11 13.22 -21.40
C GLU A 323 7.92 13.09 -19.88
N ASN A 324 6.68 13.15 -19.41
CA ASN A 324 6.34 13.04 -18.00
C ASN A 324 6.73 11.68 -17.39
N ARG A 325 6.64 10.60 -18.17
CA ARG A 325 6.88 9.23 -17.71
C ARG A 325 8.14 8.59 -18.30
N ARG A 326 9.07 9.40 -18.84
CA ARG A 326 10.24 8.90 -19.59
C ARG A 326 11.05 7.85 -18.83
N SER A 327 11.30 8.08 -17.54
CA SER A 327 12.06 7.15 -16.70
C SER A 327 11.36 5.79 -16.54
N ALA A 328 10.05 5.79 -16.22
CA ALA A 328 9.27 4.57 -16.06
C ALA A 328 9.16 3.79 -17.38
N LEU A 329 8.85 4.49 -18.48
CA LEU A 329 8.75 3.89 -19.81
C LEU A 329 10.10 3.32 -20.27
N ASN A 330 11.23 3.99 -19.99
CA ASN A 330 12.56 3.45 -20.27
C ASN A 330 12.81 2.16 -19.48
N LYS A 331 12.38 2.08 -18.21
CA LYS A 331 12.50 0.84 -17.43
C LYS A 331 11.71 -0.30 -18.07
N TYR A 332 10.50 -0.05 -18.56
CA TYR A 332 9.70 -1.05 -19.28
C TYR A 332 10.35 -1.45 -20.61
N ALA A 333 10.98 -0.50 -21.31
CA ALA A 333 11.69 -0.78 -22.54
C ALA A 333 12.99 -1.57 -22.33
N THR A 334 13.64 -1.44 -21.18
CA THR A 334 14.83 -2.23 -20.84
C THR A 334 14.44 -3.64 -20.38
N ASN A 335 13.46 -3.73 -19.48
CA ASN A 335 13.20 -4.99 -18.78
C ASN A 335 12.05 -5.79 -19.42
N GLY A 336 11.06 -5.11 -20.00
CA GLY A 336 9.70 -5.61 -20.14
C GLY A 336 8.84 -5.15 -18.95
N PHE A 337 7.53 -5.03 -19.14
CA PHE A 337 6.58 -4.73 -18.05
C PHE A 337 5.82 -5.95 -17.55
N LEU A 338 5.96 -7.11 -18.20
CA LEU A 338 5.54 -8.42 -17.70
C LEU A 338 6.70 -9.39 -17.87
N ASN A 339 7.29 -9.79 -16.74
CA ASN A 339 8.48 -10.65 -16.68
C ASN A 339 8.23 -11.93 -15.85
N LEU A 340 7.03 -12.10 -15.30
CA LEU A 340 6.66 -13.35 -14.63
C LEU A 340 6.48 -14.47 -15.66
N PRO A 341 7.04 -15.66 -15.43
CA PRO A 341 6.82 -16.81 -16.30
C PRO A 341 5.34 -17.23 -16.31
N LYS A 342 4.81 -17.54 -17.49
CA LYS A 342 3.41 -17.97 -17.67
C LYS A 342 3.02 -19.11 -16.73
N ALA A 343 3.85 -20.16 -16.66
CA ALA A 343 3.61 -21.31 -15.81
C ALA A 343 3.46 -20.92 -14.32
N LEU A 344 4.25 -19.95 -13.84
CA LEU A 344 4.16 -19.47 -12.46
C LEU A 344 2.80 -18.79 -12.20
N VAL A 345 2.39 -17.91 -13.11
CA VAL A 345 1.11 -17.19 -13.01
C VAL A 345 -0.07 -18.16 -13.05
N GLU A 346 -0.08 -19.08 -14.02
CA GLU A 346 -1.13 -20.10 -14.18
C GLU A 346 -1.20 -21.04 -12.97
N ALA A 347 -0.06 -21.45 -12.40
CA ALA A 347 -0.04 -22.30 -11.20
C ALA A 347 -0.61 -21.58 -9.97
N LEU A 348 -0.28 -20.29 -9.78
CA LEU A 348 -0.84 -19.48 -8.69
C LEU A 348 -2.35 -19.26 -8.86
N GLN A 349 -2.80 -18.97 -10.09
CA GLN A 349 -4.23 -18.86 -10.39
C GLN A 349 -4.97 -20.19 -10.17
N SER A 350 -4.38 -21.30 -10.59
CA SER A 350 -4.92 -22.64 -10.39
C SER A 350 -4.98 -23.03 -8.90
N ALA A 351 -4.08 -22.47 -8.08
CA ALA A 351 -4.11 -22.59 -6.63
C ALA A 351 -5.13 -21.65 -5.94
N GLY A 352 -5.93 -20.91 -6.73
CA GLY A 352 -7.02 -20.08 -6.25
C GLY A 352 -6.65 -18.62 -5.95
N LEU A 353 -5.48 -18.14 -6.37
CA LEU A 353 -5.13 -16.73 -6.25
C LEU A 353 -5.68 -15.93 -7.44
N ASN A 354 -6.22 -14.75 -7.15
CA ASN A 354 -6.47 -13.73 -8.15
C ASN A 354 -5.16 -13.05 -8.54
N TRP A 355 -4.95 -12.81 -9.83
CA TRP A 355 -3.75 -12.15 -10.35
C TRP A 355 -4.05 -10.70 -10.75
N GLY A 356 -3.24 -9.75 -10.28
CA GLY A 356 -3.39 -8.33 -10.57
C GLY A 356 -3.21 -7.94 -12.05
N GLY A 357 -2.68 -8.86 -12.87
CA GLY A 357 -2.64 -8.71 -14.34
C GLY A 357 -4.02 -8.70 -15.00
N THR A 358 -5.07 -9.21 -14.35
CA THR A 358 -6.43 -9.24 -14.91
C THR A 358 -7.29 -8.02 -14.53
N TRP A 359 -6.77 -7.10 -13.71
CA TRP A 359 -7.51 -5.92 -13.28
C TRP A 359 -7.73 -4.92 -14.43
N SER A 360 -8.86 -4.22 -14.40
CA SER A 360 -9.26 -3.27 -15.45
C SER A 360 -9.03 -1.80 -15.09
N SER A 361 -8.76 -1.47 -13.83
CA SER A 361 -8.46 -0.11 -13.37
C SER A 361 -6.96 0.20 -13.34
N ALA A 362 -6.13 -0.84 -13.30
CA ALA A 362 -4.67 -0.79 -13.28
C ALA A 362 -4.13 -2.16 -13.72
N LYS A 363 -2.83 -2.27 -13.98
CA LYS A 363 -2.14 -3.56 -14.09
C LYS A 363 -1.13 -3.71 -12.99
N ASP A 364 -1.30 -4.72 -12.15
CA ASP A 364 -0.38 -5.03 -11.07
C ASP A 364 0.20 -6.44 -11.28
N PHE A 365 1.19 -6.55 -12.18
CA PHE A 365 1.64 -7.85 -12.66
C PHE A 365 2.35 -8.69 -11.60
N MET A 366 2.93 -8.06 -10.59
CA MET A 366 3.56 -8.75 -9.45
C MET A 366 2.54 -9.32 -8.46
N HIS A 367 1.32 -8.80 -8.45
CA HIS A 367 0.39 -8.99 -7.35
C HIS A 367 -0.46 -10.25 -7.50
N PHE A 368 -0.51 -11.04 -6.42
CA PHE A 368 -1.43 -12.17 -6.29
C PHE A 368 -2.11 -12.13 -4.93
N GLU A 369 -3.40 -12.46 -4.88
CA GLU A 369 -4.15 -12.46 -3.63
C GLU A 369 -5.19 -13.55 -3.55
N LEU A 370 -5.44 -14.06 -2.35
CA LEU A 370 -6.60 -14.89 -2.11
C LEU A 370 -7.88 -14.05 -2.24
N PRO A 371 -8.99 -14.64 -2.69
CA PRO A 371 -10.30 -14.01 -2.59
C PRO A 371 -10.57 -13.51 -1.17
N ASN A 372 -11.26 -12.37 -1.07
CA ASN A 372 -11.73 -11.86 0.21
C ASN A 372 -12.60 -12.96 0.87
N PRO A 373 -12.40 -13.26 2.16
CA PRO A 373 -13.25 -14.19 2.88
C PRO A 373 -14.69 -13.70 2.99
#